data_AF-A0A9R0ZG30-F1
#
_entry.id   AF-A0A9R0ZG30-F1
#
_cell.length_a   1.000
_cell.length_b   1.000
_cell.length_c   1.000
_cell.angle_alpha   90.00
_cell.angle_beta   90.00
_cell.angle_gamma   90.00
#
_symmetry.space_group_name_H-M   'P 1'
#
loop_
_entity.id
_entity.type
_entity.pdbx_description
1 polymer ?
#
loop_
_entity_poly.entity_id
_entity_poly.type
_entity_poly.pdbx_seq_one_letter_code
_entity_poly.pdbx_strand_id
1 'polypeptide(L)'
;MAEASGDGSMEDRISALPDELLIHVLSHLRSREAVHTCVLARRWRDLWQWVPCIDVSFKEFADMPYEDDDEDDFEFKRFVNRLLMLRRPVDLEAFWLEYRLPTDTEYPEDDSADANLWIAHALQYKAQAVKVVDYNYRLHLAPAVFTSAYLKRLHICFAFLFQGFFKHLDMGCPVLEDLFVSNTSIKDRDIFSNTLKYLTLTDDFLHPLEHDHQPSISAPKLISLSIDGSPSGPRLPILKNMTSLETASVVLVWKLISNCNADDIKQFLGELSHVRSLDLCYGVEKVSC
;
A
#
# COMPACT_ATOMS: atom_id res chain seq x y z
N MET A 1 13.64 62.31 -23.90
CA MET A 1 13.69 60.84 -23.75
C MET A 1 12.80 60.50 -22.57
N ALA A 2 11.69 59.82 -22.84
CA ALA A 2 10.78 59.36 -21.79
C ALA A 2 11.34 58.06 -21.20
N GLU A 3 11.54 58.03 -19.89
CA GLU A 3 11.79 56.79 -19.15
C GLU A 3 10.46 56.06 -18.99
N ALA A 4 10.35 54.91 -19.65
CA ALA A 4 9.29 53.95 -19.40
C ALA A 4 9.71 53.09 -18.21
N SER A 5 9.21 53.45 -17.02
CA SER A 5 9.20 52.59 -15.85
C SER A 5 8.11 51.53 -16.02
N GLY A 6 8.43 50.47 -16.76
CA GLY A 6 7.66 49.23 -16.78
C GLY A 6 8.09 48.33 -15.63
N ASP A 7 7.65 48.64 -14.41
CA ASP A 7 7.71 47.67 -13.30
C ASP A 7 6.57 46.67 -13.49
N GLY A 8 6.82 45.69 -14.37
CA GLY A 8 6.01 44.49 -14.45
C GLY A 8 6.25 43.64 -13.23
N SER A 9 5.66 44.02 -12.09
CA SER A 9 5.38 43.10 -11.01
C SER A 9 4.66 41.90 -11.63
N MET A 10 5.37 40.80 -11.85
CA MET A 10 4.71 39.51 -12.00
C MET A 10 4.01 39.29 -10.68
N GLU A 11 2.73 39.66 -10.65
CA GLU A 11 1.83 39.42 -9.54
C GLU A 11 2.02 37.94 -9.16
N ASP A 12 2.42 37.67 -7.91
CA ASP A 12 2.60 36.29 -7.45
C ASP A 12 1.21 35.67 -7.29
N ARG A 13 0.69 35.18 -8.43
CA ARG A 13 -0.64 34.62 -8.56
C ARG A 13 -0.82 33.37 -7.70
N ILE A 14 0.26 32.68 -7.36
CA ILE A 14 0.21 31.52 -6.46
C ILE A 14 -0.01 32.01 -5.03
N SER A 15 0.74 33.02 -4.59
CA SER A 15 0.52 33.65 -3.28
C SER A 15 -0.82 34.38 -3.15
N ALA A 16 -1.57 34.60 -4.24
CA ALA A 16 -2.92 35.16 -4.22
C ALA A 16 -4.04 34.11 -4.02
N LEU A 17 -3.75 32.80 -4.16
CA LEU A 17 -4.75 31.73 -3.99
C LEU A 17 -5.19 31.61 -2.52
N PRO A 18 -6.42 31.19 -2.20
CA PRO A 18 -6.83 30.85 -0.83
C PRO A 18 -6.00 29.69 -0.22
N ASP A 19 -5.90 29.65 1.11
CA ASP A 19 -5.09 28.64 1.82
C ASP A 19 -5.56 27.22 1.50
N GLU A 20 -6.85 27.00 1.30
CA GLU A 20 -7.42 25.69 0.96
C GLU A 20 -6.88 25.17 -0.38
N LEU A 21 -6.71 26.06 -1.37
CA LEU A 21 -6.13 25.68 -2.67
C LEU A 21 -4.64 25.42 -2.55
N LEU A 22 -3.93 26.18 -1.72
CA LEU A 22 -2.51 25.94 -1.47
C LEU A 22 -2.31 24.59 -0.75
N ILE A 23 -3.11 24.28 0.25
CA ILE A 23 -3.12 22.99 0.95
C ILE A 23 -3.42 21.85 -0.03
N HIS A 24 -4.38 22.04 -0.93
CA HIS A 24 -4.68 21.08 -1.99
C HIS A 24 -3.51 20.90 -2.96
N VAL A 25 -2.79 21.96 -3.34
CA VAL A 25 -1.57 21.80 -4.14
C VAL A 25 -0.51 21.02 -3.36
N LEU A 26 -0.29 21.35 -2.09
CA LEU A 26 0.66 20.65 -1.23
C LEU A 26 0.31 19.18 -0.99
N SER A 27 -0.98 18.79 -1.07
CA SER A 27 -1.40 17.39 -0.90
C SER A 27 -0.99 16.47 -2.06
N HIS A 28 -0.49 17.04 -3.15
CA HIS A 28 0.06 16.30 -4.29
C HIS A 28 1.59 16.18 -4.23
N LEU A 29 2.22 16.81 -3.23
CA LEU A 29 3.66 16.73 -3.02
C LEU A 29 3.99 15.67 -1.97
N ARG A 30 5.24 15.20 -1.97
CA ARG A 30 5.74 14.44 -0.82
C ARG A 30 5.81 15.35 0.40
N SER A 31 5.71 14.75 1.58
CA SER A 31 5.64 15.51 2.83
C SER A 31 6.89 16.36 3.05
N ARG A 32 8.08 15.87 2.66
CA ARG A 32 9.32 16.65 2.78
C ARG A 32 9.34 17.84 1.83
N GLU A 33 8.91 17.65 0.59
CA GLU A 33 8.75 18.73 -0.39
C GLU A 33 7.72 19.78 0.10
N ALA A 34 6.59 19.32 0.63
CA ALA A 34 5.57 20.19 1.21
C ALA A 34 6.13 21.02 2.37
N VAL A 35 6.91 20.41 3.27
CA VAL A 35 7.62 21.12 4.36
C VAL A 35 8.64 22.11 3.80
N HIS A 36 9.37 21.77 2.73
CA HIS A 36 10.34 22.68 2.13
C HIS A 36 9.69 23.95 1.54
N THR A 37 8.41 23.91 1.16
CA THR A 37 7.71 25.13 0.68
C THR A 37 7.65 26.26 1.72
N CYS A 38 7.90 25.95 3.01
CA CYS A 38 7.97 26.93 4.09
C CYS A 38 8.95 28.09 3.84
N VAL A 39 9.98 27.89 3.01
CA VAL A 39 11.00 28.90 2.72
C VAL A 39 10.59 29.85 1.59
N LEU A 40 9.53 29.53 0.83
CA LEU A 40 9.11 30.30 -0.35
C LEU A 40 8.49 31.65 0.04
N ALA A 41 7.60 31.67 1.03
CA ALA A 41 7.13 32.90 1.66
C ALA A 41 6.54 32.62 3.04
N ARG A 42 6.37 33.68 3.86
CA ARG A 42 5.80 33.59 5.22
C ARG A 42 4.48 32.84 5.28
N ARG A 43 3.65 32.96 4.24
CA ARG A 43 2.34 32.31 4.14
C ARG A 43 2.43 30.78 4.09
N TRP A 44 3.49 30.22 3.50
CA TRP A 44 3.66 28.77 3.32
C TRP A 44 4.18 28.05 4.56
N ARG A 45 4.69 28.79 5.55
CA ARG A 45 5.40 28.25 6.72
C ARG A 45 4.61 27.19 7.51
N ASP A 46 3.29 27.33 7.57
CA ASP A 46 2.44 26.46 8.39
C ASP A 46 1.41 25.66 7.59
N LEU A 47 1.29 25.87 6.27
CA LEU A 47 0.25 25.24 5.45
C LEU A 47 0.40 23.72 5.37
N TRP A 48 1.63 23.23 5.30
CA TRP A 48 1.91 21.78 5.25
C TRP A 48 1.34 21.04 6.47
N GLN A 49 1.19 21.71 7.63
CA GLN A 49 0.64 21.09 8.85
C GLN A 49 -0.83 20.69 8.69
N TRP A 50 -1.55 21.28 7.73
CA TRP A 50 -2.97 21.05 7.45
C TRP A 50 -3.22 20.09 6.28
N VAL A 51 -2.18 19.65 5.57
CA VAL A 51 -2.29 18.84 4.35
C VAL A 51 -2.88 17.47 4.68
N PRO A 52 -4.01 17.02 4.12
CA PRO A 52 -4.64 15.76 4.51
C PRO A 52 -3.94 14.50 3.97
N CYS A 53 -2.84 14.65 3.26
CA CYS A 53 -2.01 13.56 2.75
C CYS A 53 -0.66 13.53 3.47
N ILE A 54 -0.20 12.33 3.82
CA ILE A 54 1.18 12.08 4.25
C ILE A 54 1.78 11.12 3.24
N ASP A 55 2.76 11.58 2.48
CA ASP A 55 3.58 10.74 1.59
C ASP A 55 5.03 10.91 2.01
N VAL A 56 5.66 9.83 2.48
CA VAL A 56 7.04 9.85 2.97
C VAL A 56 7.84 8.71 2.34
N SER A 57 9.04 9.02 1.85
CA SER A 57 9.91 8.04 1.22
C SER A 57 11.35 8.16 1.72
N PHE A 58 11.93 7.05 2.18
CA PHE A 58 13.34 7.01 2.57
C PHE A 58 14.27 7.48 1.43
N LYS A 59 13.85 7.32 0.16
CA LYS A 59 14.62 7.75 -1.02
C LYS A 59 14.87 9.25 -1.08
N GLU A 60 14.07 10.05 -0.38
CA GLU A 60 14.31 11.49 -0.30
C GLU A 60 15.59 11.79 0.50
N PHE A 61 16.02 10.87 1.36
CA PHE A 61 17.16 10.99 2.28
C PHE A 61 18.41 10.29 1.77
N ALA A 62 18.29 9.35 0.83
CA ALA A 62 19.44 8.66 0.25
C ALA A 62 20.27 9.59 -0.66
N ASP A 63 21.44 10.02 -0.21
CA ASP A 63 22.39 10.80 -1.01
C ASP A 63 23.04 9.94 -2.12
N MET A 64 23.21 8.63 -1.88
CA MET A 64 23.72 7.64 -2.84
C MET A 64 22.93 6.32 -2.73
N PRO A 65 22.44 5.74 -3.84
CA PRO A 65 21.51 4.59 -3.80
C PRO A 65 22.12 3.25 -3.36
N TYR A 66 23.44 3.17 -3.12
CA TYR A 66 24.18 1.91 -2.92
C TYR A 66 24.91 1.79 -1.57
N GLU A 67 24.79 2.78 -0.68
CA GLU A 67 25.34 2.70 0.68
C GLU A 67 24.16 2.53 1.64
N ASP A 68 24.12 1.40 2.36
CA ASP A 68 23.27 1.22 3.53
C ASP A 68 23.92 2.05 4.64
N ASP A 69 23.62 3.36 4.68
CA ASP A 69 24.07 4.22 5.77
C ASP A 69 22.98 4.32 6.84
N ASP A 70 23.31 3.89 8.07
CA ASP A 70 22.45 4.02 9.25
C ASP A 70 22.03 5.48 9.49
N GLU A 71 22.80 6.46 9.00
CA GLU A 71 22.50 7.89 9.10
C GLU A 71 21.22 8.27 8.32
N ASP A 72 20.98 7.67 7.15
CA ASP A 72 19.80 7.95 6.32
C ASP A 72 18.50 7.45 6.96
N ASP A 73 18.52 6.25 7.57
CA ASP A 73 17.37 5.70 8.31
C ASP A 73 17.05 6.58 9.53
N PHE A 74 18.08 6.98 10.28
CA PHE A 74 17.91 7.86 11.43
C PHE A 74 17.27 9.20 11.02
N GLU A 75 17.74 9.80 9.93
CA GLU A 75 17.24 11.08 9.46
C GLU A 75 15.81 10.99 8.91
N PHE A 76 15.50 9.90 8.20
CA PHE A 76 14.14 9.58 7.76
C PHE A 76 13.19 9.41 8.95
N LYS A 77 13.53 8.55 9.92
CA LYS A 77 12.74 8.36 11.16
C LYS A 77 12.54 9.68 11.90
N ARG A 78 13.60 10.45 12.07
CA ARG A 78 13.56 11.77 12.72
C ARG A 78 12.61 12.71 12.00
N PHE A 79 12.66 12.74 10.67
CA PHE A 79 11.75 13.54 9.86
C PHE A 79 10.30 13.10 10.03
N VAL A 80 9.98 11.81 9.86
CA VAL A 80 8.61 11.29 9.98
C VAL A 80 8.06 11.56 11.36
N ASN A 81 8.82 11.27 12.42
CA ASN A 81 8.40 11.53 13.80
C ASN A 81 8.11 13.02 14.04
N ARG A 82 8.97 13.92 13.56
CA ARG A 82 8.72 15.38 13.66
C ARG A 82 7.52 15.82 12.84
N LEU A 83 7.36 15.29 11.63
CA LEU A 83 6.21 15.57 10.77
C LEU A 83 4.91 15.22 11.49
N LEU A 84 4.79 14.00 12.04
CA LEU A 84 3.60 13.56 12.76
C LEU A 84 3.33 14.39 14.02
N MET A 85 4.37 14.75 14.78
CA MET A 85 4.23 15.58 16.00
C MET A 85 3.79 17.02 15.73
N LEU A 86 4.21 17.60 14.60
CA LEU A 86 4.00 19.02 14.30
C LEU A 86 2.76 19.28 13.43
N ARG A 87 2.17 18.24 12.84
CA ARG A 87 0.95 18.35 12.06
C ARG A 87 -0.24 18.74 12.92
N ARG A 88 -1.23 19.38 12.28
CA ARG A 88 -2.52 19.67 12.89
C ARG A 88 -3.36 18.39 12.91
N PRO A 89 -4.28 18.27 13.90
CA PRO A 89 -5.16 17.10 14.03
C PRO A 89 -6.29 17.15 12.99
N VAL A 90 -5.91 17.06 11.71
CA VAL A 90 -6.81 17.01 10.56
C VAL A 90 -6.95 15.55 10.14
N ASP A 91 -8.17 15.17 9.74
CA ASP A 91 -8.44 13.84 9.20
C ASP A 91 -7.61 13.61 7.93
N LEU A 92 -7.03 12.41 7.81
CA LEU A 92 -6.18 12.02 6.69
C LEU A 92 -7.01 11.41 5.55
N GLU A 93 -6.70 11.81 4.34
CA GLU A 93 -7.20 11.19 3.13
C GLU A 93 -6.32 9.99 2.74
N ALA A 94 -5.00 10.17 2.81
CA ALA A 94 -4.03 9.16 2.43
C ALA A 94 -2.77 9.18 3.30
N PHE A 95 -2.21 8.00 3.55
CA PHE A 95 -0.91 7.79 4.17
C PHE A 95 -0.10 6.81 3.32
N TRP A 96 0.99 7.28 2.73
CA TRP A 96 1.90 6.50 1.91
C TRP A 96 3.29 6.47 2.57
N LEU A 97 3.78 5.25 2.81
CA LEU A 97 5.06 4.99 3.43
C LEU A 97 5.90 4.13 2.49
N GLU A 98 6.97 4.71 1.94
CA GLU A 98 8.06 3.98 1.33
C GLU A 98 9.22 3.93 2.32
N TYR A 99 9.52 2.73 2.81
CA TYR A 99 10.52 2.50 3.83
C TYR A 99 11.61 1.55 3.35
N ARG A 100 12.77 1.59 4.01
CA ARG A 100 13.89 0.69 3.80
C ARG A 100 14.38 0.30 5.20
N LEU A 101 13.90 -0.82 5.71
CA LEU A 101 14.33 -1.31 7.01
C LEU A 101 15.78 -1.82 6.96
N PRO A 102 16.63 -1.52 7.95
CA PRO A 102 18.02 -2.00 7.99
C PRO A 102 18.13 -3.52 7.81
N THR A 103 19.13 -3.98 7.05
CA THR A 103 19.32 -5.40 6.72
C THR A 103 20.10 -6.19 7.79
N ASP A 104 20.91 -5.51 8.60
CA ASP A 104 21.94 -6.13 9.45
C ASP A 104 21.54 -6.31 10.93
N THR A 105 20.25 -6.14 11.26
CA THR A 105 19.77 -6.23 12.64
C THR A 105 19.48 -7.68 13.05
N GLU A 106 19.86 -8.03 14.29
CA GLU A 106 19.65 -9.35 14.90
C GLU A 106 18.15 -9.61 15.21
N TYR A 107 17.31 -8.56 15.27
CA TYR A 107 15.88 -8.62 15.65
C TYR A 107 14.97 -7.79 14.73
N PRO A 108 14.40 -8.38 13.65
CA PRO A 108 13.56 -7.67 12.67
C PRO A 108 12.26 -7.06 13.22
N GLU A 109 11.77 -7.57 14.36
CA GLU A 109 10.50 -7.12 14.96
C GLU A 109 10.61 -5.73 15.59
N ASP A 110 11.76 -5.39 16.17
CA ASP A 110 11.99 -4.06 16.77
C ASP A 110 12.07 -2.97 15.69
N ASP A 111 12.63 -3.28 14.52
CA ASP A 111 12.77 -2.29 13.44
C ASP A 111 11.42 -1.95 12.80
N SER A 112 10.46 -2.88 12.85
CA SER A 112 9.11 -2.65 12.33
C SER A 112 8.23 -1.80 13.25
N ALA A 113 8.67 -1.51 14.48
CA ALA A 113 7.87 -0.81 15.48
C ALA A 113 7.51 0.61 15.04
N ASP A 114 8.47 1.36 14.49
CA ASP A 114 8.26 2.73 14.01
C ASP A 114 7.19 2.78 12.91
N ALA A 115 7.31 1.91 11.90
CA ALA A 115 6.34 1.82 10.81
C ALA A 115 4.93 1.49 11.31
N ASN A 116 4.80 0.52 12.22
CA ASN A 116 3.51 0.17 12.83
C ASN A 116 2.92 1.35 13.64
N LEU A 117 3.76 2.11 14.36
CA LEU A 117 3.32 3.31 15.08
C LEU A 117 2.85 4.41 14.13
N TRP A 118 3.56 4.65 13.02
CA TRP A 118 3.17 5.63 12.02
C TRP A 118 1.85 5.26 11.33
N ILE A 119 1.65 3.98 11.02
CA ILE A 119 0.37 3.49 10.47
C ILE A 119 -0.74 3.64 11.51
N ALA A 120 -0.50 3.26 12.77
CA ALA A 120 -1.49 3.43 13.85
C ALA A 120 -1.90 4.90 14.02
N HIS A 121 -0.93 5.81 13.99
CA HIS A 121 -1.18 7.25 14.00
C HIS A 121 -2.04 7.66 12.80
N ALA A 122 -1.70 7.23 11.58
CA ALA A 122 -2.49 7.57 10.41
C ALA A 122 -3.96 7.10 10.52
N LEU A 123 -4.18 5.88 11.02
CA LEU A 123 -5.52 5.32 11.21
C LEU A 123 -6.29 6.02 12.35
N GLN A 124 -5.60 6.47 13.40
CA GLN A 124 -6.20 7.30 14.46
C GLN A 124 -6.76 8.62 13.91
N TYR A 125 -6.08 9.21 12.93
CA TYR A 125 -6.55 10.39 12.20
C TYR A 125 -7.38 10.01 10.95
N LYS A 126 -8.10 8.90 10.99
CA LYS A 126 -9.12 8.51 9.99
C LYS A 126 -8.62 8.36 8.56
N ALA A 127 -7.34 8.00 8.36
CA ALA A 127 -6.80 7.72 7.03
C ALA A 127 -7.73 6.79 6.24
N GLN A 128 -8.16 7.25 5.05
CA GLN A 128 -9.04 6.48 4.17
C GLN A 128 -8.26 5.55 3.24
N ALA A 129 -7.02 5.89 2.92
CA ALA A 129 -6.13 5.06 2.13
C ALA A 129 -4.77 4.93 2.81
N VAL A 130 -4.27 3.71 2.91
CA VAL A 130 -2.93 3.41 3.44
C VAL A 130 -2.15 2.62 2.40
N LYS A 131 -0.95 3.08 2.06
CA LYS A 131 0.02 2.36 1.23
C LYS A 131 1.31 2.20 1.99
N VAL A 132 1.83 0.98 2.06
CA VAL A 132 3.09 0.68 2.74
C VAL A 132 3.94 -0.20 1.84
N VAL A 133 5.21 0.18 1.70
CA VAL A 133 6.21 -0.49 0.86
C VAL A 133 7.50 -0.55 1.64
N ASP A 134 8.09 -1.74 1.82
CA ASP A 134 9.43 -1.89 2.39
C ASP A 134 10.40 -2.52 1.38
N TYR A 135 11.44 -1.80 0.99
CA TYR A 135 12.32 -2.27 -0.08
C TYR A 135 13.27 -3.41 0.33
N ASN A 136 13.37 -3.72 1.61
CA ASN A 136 14.24 -4.78 2.13
C ASN A 136 13.49 -6.05 2.55
N TYR A 137 12.17 -6.11 2.35
CA TYR A 137 11.34 -7.29 2.66
C TYR A 137 11.49 -7.74 4.11
N ARG A 138 11.52 -6.80 5.07
CA ARG A 138 11.66 -7.05 6.51
C ARG A 138 10.50 -6.49 7.32
N LEU A 139 9.59 -5.73 6.71
CA LEU A 139 8.51 -5.08 7.45
C LEU A 139 7.47 -6.07 7.95
N HIS A 140 7.39 -6.23 9.26
CA HIS A 140 6.37 -7.04 9.93
C HIS A 140 5.17 -6.17 10.31
N LEU A 141 4.02 -6.41 9.69
CA LEU A 141 2.79 -5.63 9.95
C LEU A 141 1.95 -6.30 11.03
N ALA A 142 1.84 -5.63 12.18
CA ALA A 142 1.06 -6.12 13.30
C ALA A 142 -0.46 -5.99 13.02
N PRO A 143 -1.26 -7.08 13.10
CA PRO A 143 -2.70 -7.03 12.82
C PRO A 143 -3.44 -5.98 13.66
N ALA A 144 -3.07 -5.85 14.93
CA ALA A 144 -3.71 -4.94 15.89
C ALA A 144 -3.71 -3.47 15.47
N VAL A 145 -2.73 -3.06 14.64
CA VAL A 145 -2.63 -1.69 14.12
C VAL A 145 -3.82 -1.35 13.22
N PHE A 146 -4.36 -2.33 12.48
CA PHE A 146 -5.40 -2.12 11.49
C PHE A 146 -6.80 -2.13 12.10
N THR A 147 -7.08 -1.09 12.89
CA THR A 147 -8.40 -0.85 13.48
C THR A 147 -8.87 0.55 13.10
N SER A 148 -9.75 0.66 12.10
CA SER A 148 -10.26 1.94 11.61
C SER A 148 -11.65 1.81 10.98
N ALA A 149 -12.57 2.67 11.39
CA ALA A 149 -13.90 2.77 10.78
C ALA A 149 -13.89 3.52 9.42
N TYR A 150 -12.72 3.97 8.96
CA TYR A 150 -12.60 4.88 7.80
C TYR A 150 -11.70 4.33 6.69
N LEU A 151 -10.89 3.31 6.96
CA LEU A 151 -9.95 2.74 6.00
C LEU A 151 -10.71 2.01 4.88
N LYS A 152 -10.64 2.56 3.67
CA LYS A 152 -11.29 2.03 2.46
C LYS A 152 -10.33 1.31 1.53
N ARG A 153 -9.06 1.74 1.50
CA ARG A 153 -8.03 1.19 0.61
C ARG A 153 -6.76 0.86 1.37
N LEU A 154 -6.25 -0.35 1.20
CA LEU A 154 -5.03 -0.81 1.83
C LEU A 154 -4.11 -1.44 0.77
N HIS A 155 -2.92 -0.89 0.62
CA HIS A 155 -1.91 -1.35 -0.31
C HIS A 155 -0.67 -1.76 0.48
N ILE A 156 -0.27 -3.03 0.38
CA ILE A 156 0.87 -3.58 1.10
C ILE A 156 1.81 -4.21 0.09
N CYS A 157 3.05 -3.74 0.06
CA CYS A 157 4.09 -4.29 -0.79
C CYS A 157 5.30 -4.69 0.05
N PHE A 158 5.89 -5.86 -0.25
CA PHE A 158 7.17 -6.27 0.33
C PHE A 158 7.17 -6.39 1.87
N ALA A 159 6.09 -6.92 2.44
CA ALA A 159 5.94 -7.04 3.91
C ALA A 159 5.71 -8.50 4.36
N PHE A 160 5.69 -8.72 5.67
CA PHE A 160 5.25 -9.94 6.32
C PHE A 160 3.95 -9.69 7.10
N LEU A 161 2.92 -10.49 6.81
CA LEU A 161 1.65 -10.46 7.53
C LEU A 161 1.60 -11.61 8.54
N PHE A 162 1.38 -11.28 9.81
CA PHE A 162 1.21 -12.28 10.86
C PHE A 162 -0.09 -13.08 10.68
N GLN A 163 -0.15 -14.23 11.35
CA GLN A 163 -1.37 -15.04 11.42
C GLN A 163 -2.50 -14.25 12.09
N GLY A 164 -3.70 -14.32 11.53
CA GLY A 164 -4.90 -13.63 11.95
C GLY A 164 -5.10 -12.25 11.31
N PHE A 165 -4.22 -11.85 10.38
CA PHE A 165 -4.26 -10.54 9.74
C PHE A 165 -5.60 -10.28 9.04
N PHE A 166 -6.07 -11.20 8.18
CA PHE A 166 -7.32 -10.99 7.43
C PHE A 166 -8.55 -11.01 8.34
N LYS A 167 -8.53 -11.87 9.38
CA LYS A 167 -9.59 -11.89 10.40
C LYS A 167 -9.66 -10.54 11.13
N HIS A 168 -8.51 -9.97 11.47
CA HIS A 168 -8.44 -8.66 12.12
C HIS A 168 -8.91 -7.54 11.19
N LEU A 169 -8.56 -7.58 9.91
CA LEU A 169 -9.06 -6.63 8.93
C LEU A 169 -10.60 -6.66 8.81
N ASP A 170 -11.21 -7.84 8.74
CA ASP A 170 -12.67 -7.98 8.65
C ASP A 170 -13.39 -7.43 9.90
N MET A 171 -12.81 -7.61 11.09
CA MET A 171 -13.39 -7.10 12.34
C MET A 171 -13.06 -5.62 12.61
N GLY A 172 -11.87 -5.17 12.22
CA GLY A 172 -11.30 -3.87 12.57
C GLY A 172 -11.51 -2.78 11.52
N CYS A 173 -11.73 -3.17 10.25
CA CYS A 173 -11.87 -2.26 9.11
C CYS A 173 -13.17 -2.55 8.33
N PRO A 174 -14.36 -2.20 8.87
CA PRO A 174 -15.65 -2.60 8.30
C PRO A 174 -16.00 -1.94 6.96
N VAL A 175 -15.23 -0.95 6.53
CA VAL A 175 -15.43 -0.21 5.26
C VAL A 175 -14.30 -0.45 4.25
N LEU A 176 -13.45 -1.46 4.48
CA LEU A 176 -12.35 -1.78 3.57
C LEU A 176 -12.89 -2.41 2.29
N GLU A 177 -12.71 -1.72 1.16
CA GLU A 177 -13.24 -2.12 -0.15
C GLU A 177 -12.16 -2.56 -1.12
N ASP A 178 -10.94 -2.03 -0.99
CA ASP A 178 -9.83 -2.27 -1.89
C ASP A 178 -8.60 -2.76 -1.13
N LEU A 179 -8.11 -3.94 -1.49
CA LEU A 179 -6.91 -4.53 -0.93
C LEU A 179 -5.96 -4.93 -2.06
N PHE A 180 -4.80 -4.29 -2.07
CA PHE A 180 -3.69 -4.63 -2.96
C PHE A 180 -2.55 -5.19 -2.11
N VAL A 181 -2.12 -6.41 -2.40
CA VAL A 181 -1.00 -7.07 -1.72
C VAL A 181 -0.02 -7.52 -2.78
N SER A 182 1.25 -7.18 -2.62
CA SER A 182 2.31 -7.46 -3.61
C SER A 182 3.59 -7.93 -2.94
N ASN A 183 4.21 -9.01 -3.43
CA ASN A 183 5.49 -9.53 -2.92
C ASN A 183 5.54 -9.63 -1.38
N THR A 184 4.44 -10.05 -0.77
CA THR A 184 4.22 -9.99 0.68
C THR A 184 4.01 -11.40 1.20
N SER A 185 4.78 -11.80 2.22
CA SER A 185 4.61 -13.12 2.84
C SER A 185 3.40 -13.13 3.76
N ILE A 186 2.41 -13.96 3.44
CA ILE A 186 1.17 -14.12 4.19
C ILE A 186 1.25 -15.39 5.05
N LYS A 187 1.20 -15.27 6.39
CA LYS A 187 1.10 -16.44 7.28
C LYS A 187 -0.32 -17.00 7.41
N ASP A 188 -1.33 -16.24 7.01
CA ASP A 188 -2.71 -16.71 6.99
C ASP A 188 -2.93 -17.78 5.93
N ARG A 189 -3.62 -18.86 6.33
CA ARG A 189 -3.97 -19.98 5.44
C ARG A 189 -5.13 -19.65 4.52
N ASP A 190 -6.10 -18.91 5.05
CA ASP A 190 -7.33 -18.55 4.36
C ASP A 190 -7.46 -17.03 4.35
N ILE A 191 -7.75 -16.49 3.18
CA ILE A 191 -8.08 -15.08 2.98
C ILE A 191 -9.60 -14.95 3.04
N PHE A 192 -10.09 -14.14 3.97
CA PHE A 192 -11.52 -13.92 4.15
C PHE A 192 -11.83 -12.43 4.31
N SER A 193 -12.89 -11.96 3.65
CA SER A 193 -13.43 -10.62 3.87
C SER A 193 -14.90 -10.51 3.46
N ASN A 194 -15.72 -9.85 4.28
CA ASN A 194 -17.11 -9.54 3.96
C ASN A 194 -17.34 -8.14 3.37
N THR A 195 -16.26 -7.37 3.18
CA THR A 195 -16.30 -5.95 2.83
C THR A 195 -15.63 -5.66 1.50
N LEU A 196 -14.61 -6.44 1.13
CA LEU A 196 -13.81 -6.22 -0.07
C LEU A 196 -14.63 -6.33 -1.35
N LYS A 197 -14.37 -5.38 -2.25
CA LYS A 197 -14.89 -5.30 -3.62
C LYS A 197 -13.78 -5.54 -4.64
N TYR A 198 -12.55 -5.13 -4.32
CA TYR A 198 -11.38 -5.27 -5.17
C TYR A 198 -10.27 -5.96 -4.38
N LEU A 199 -9.75 -7.05 -4.94
CA LEU A 199 -8.63 -7.79 -4.37
C LEU A 199 -7.59 -8.02 -5.45
N THR A 200 -6.38 -7.54 -5.22
CA THR A 200 -5.24 -7.78 -6.07
C THR A 200 -4.13 -8.44 -5.26
N LEU A 201 -3.68 -9.60 -5.74
CA LEU A 201 -2.57 -10.36 -5.19
C LEU A 201 -1.54 -10.53 -6.31
N THR A 202 -0.42 -9.79 -6.30
CA THR A 202 0.75 -9.96 -7.19
C THR A 202 2.05 -10.54 -6.56
N ASP A 203 2.60 -11.65 -7.05
CA ASP A 203 3.91 -12.25 -6.68
C ASP A 203 4.08 -12.81 -5.23
N ASP A 204 4.71 -14.00 -5.13
CA ASP A 204 5.27 -14.72 -3.96
C ASP A 204 4.56 -14.55 -2.60
N PHE A 205 3.26 -14.91 -2.50
CA PHE A 205 2.47 -14.74 -1.27
C PHE A 205 2.61 -15.82 -0.20
N LEU A 206 3.13 -17.00 -0.54
CA LEU A 206 2.93 -18.21 0.26
C LEU A 206 4.23 -18.95 0.44
N HIS A 207 5.10 -18.57 1.37
CA HIS A 207 6.24 -19.43 1.69
C HIS A 207 5.75 -20.87 1.85
N PRO A 208 6.40 -21.87 1.22
CA PRO A 208 5.99 -23.25 1.29
C PRO A 208 6.17 -23.76 2.73
N LEU A 209 5.21 -23.44 3.59
CA LEU A 209 5.07 -24.04 4.89
C LEU A 209 4.56 -25.45 4.65
N GLU A 210 5.49 -26.39 4.73
CA GLU A 210 5.32 -27.79 5.09
C GLU A 210 3.88 -28.34 4.95
N HIS A 211 3.68 -29.06 3.84
CA HIS A 211 2.74 -30.17 3.65
C HIS A 211 1.20 -29.89 3.59
N ASP A 212 0.70 -30.08 2.36
CA ASP A 212 -0.59 -30.72 1.98
C ASP A 212 -1.90 -29.91 2.00
N HIS A 213 -1.89 -28.65 2.44
CA HIS A 213 -3.12 -27.85 2.54
C HIS A 213 -3.24 -26.78 1.45
N GLN A 214 -4.38 -26.75 0.76
CA GLN A 214 -4.67 -25.80 -0.32
C GLN A 214 -5.23 -24.49 0.27
N PRO A 215 -4.67 -23.31 -0.06
CA PRO A 215 -5.16 -22.04 0.44
C PRO A 215 -6.58 -21.76 -0.06
N SER A 216 -7.36 -20.96 0.64
CA SER A 216 -8.68 -20.55 0.14
C SER A 216 -8.95 -19.06 0.29
N ILE A 217 -9.72 -18.51 -0.67
CA ILE A 217 -10.13 -17.11 -0.68
C ILE A 217 -11.66 -17.09 -0.64
N SER A 218 -12.22 -16.38 0.33
CA SER A 218 -13.67 -16.25 0.51
C SER A 218 -14.08 -14.80 0.68
N ALA A 219 -14.75 -14.25 -0.34
CA ALA A 219 -15.14 -12.85 -0.37
C ALA A 219 -16.48 -12.64 -1.13
N PRO A 220 -17.64 -12.69 -0.43
CA PRO A 220 -18.96 -12.66 -1.07
C PRO A 220 -19.30 -11.37 -1.84
N LYS A 221 -18.68 -10.24 -1.47
CA LYS A 221 -18.92 -8.94 -2.11
C LYS A 221 -17.85 -8.55 -3.12
N LEU A 222 -16.92 -9.46 -3.42
CA LEU A 222 -15.83 -9.20 -4.34
C LEU A 222 -16.38 -9.05 -5.75
N ILE A 223 -16.02 -7.94 -6.42
CA ILE A 223 -16.43 -7.60 -7.78
C ILE A 223 -15.30 -7.91 -8.75
N SER A 224 -14.06 -7.60 -8.36
CA SER A 224 -12.86 -7.86 -9.15
C SER A 224 -11.81 -8.60 -8.35
N LEU A 225 -11.28 -9.67 -8.96
CA LEU A 225 -10.16 -10.44 -8.44
C LEU A 225 -9.00 -10.37 -9.45
N SER A 226 -7.82 -9.96 -9.00
CA SER A 226 -6.60 -10.06 -9.79
C SER A 226 -5.58 -10.89 -9.05
N ILE A 227 -5.13 -11.98 -9.67
CA ILE A 227 -4.06 -12.84 -9.16
C ILE A 227 -2.94 -12.85 -10.20
N ASP A 228 -1.83 -12.22 -9.85
CA ASP A 228 -0.60 -12.18 -10.64
C ASP A 228 0.51 -12.88 -9.84
N GLY A 229 1.39 -13.61 -10.51
CA GLY A 229 2.52 -14.28 -9.86
C GLY A 229 2.22 -15.65 -9.23
N SER A 230 3.29 -16.27 -8.72
CA SER A 230 3.30 -17.66 -8.26
C SER A 230 2.88 -17.76 -6.80
N PRO A 231 1.83 -18.50 -6.42
CA PRO A 231 1.84 -19.17 -5.13
C PRO A 231 3.15 -19.95 -5.04
N SER A 232 3.95 -19.66 -4.03
CA SER A 232 5.19 -20.38 -3.74
C SER A 232 4.93 -21.78 -3.15
N GLY A 233 3.66 -22.21 -3.11
CA GLY A 233 3.21 -23.58 -2.91
C GLY A 233 2.68 -24.24 -4.20
N PRO A 234 2.54 -25.58 -4.22
CA PRO A 234 2.22 -26.35 -5.44
C PRO A 234 0.76 -26.28 -5.88
N ARG A 235 -0.13 -25.56 -5.18
CA ARG A 235 -1.58 -25.52 -5.48
C ARG A 235 -2.12 -24.10 -5.53
N LEU A 236 -3.01 -23.85 -6.49
CA LEU A 236 -3.80 -22.61 -6.59
C LEU A 236 -4.83 -22.51 -5.46
N PRO A 237 -5.22 -21.30 -5.03
CA PRO A 237 -6.22 -21.12 -3.98
C PRO A 237 -7.61 -21.54 -4.44
N ILE A 238 -8.38 -22.17 -3.55
CA ILE A 238 -9.80 -22.46 -3.76
C ILE A 238 -10.60 -21.17 -3.53
N LEU A 239 -11.39 -20.78 -4.52
CA LEU A 239 -12.31 -19.65 -4.44
C LEU A 239 -13.64 -20.12 -3.87
N LYS A 240 -13.97 -19.65 -2.67
CA LYS A 240 -15.22 -19.97 -1.98
C LYS A 240 -16.10 -18.72 -1.95
N ASN A 241 -17.41 -18.90 -2.08
CA ASN A 241 -18.37 -17.82 -1.85
C ASN A 241 -18.07 -16.54 -2.66
N MET A 242 -17.86 -16.67 -3.97
CA MET A 242 -17.54 -15.55 -4.89
C MET A 242 -18.78 -15.10 -5.70
N THR A 243 -19.91 -14.91 -5.01
CA THR A 243 -21.22 -14.72 -5.65
C THR A 243 -21.38 -13.39 -6.39
N SER A 244 -20.61 -12.37 -6.03
CA SER A 244 -20.66 -11.03 -6.67
C SER A 244 -19.57 -10.80 -7.73
N LEU A 245 -18.73 -11.80 -7.99
CA LEU A 245 -17.53 -11.63 -8.83
C LEU A 245 -17.92 -11.41 -10.29
N GLU A 246 -17.54 -10.27 -10.85
CA GLU A 246 -17.84 -9.88 -12.23
C GLU A 246 -16.63 -9.93 -13.14
N THR A 247 -15.44 -9.61 -12.62
CA THR A 247 -14.19 -9.59 -13.38
C THR A 247 -13.09 -10.37 -12.67
N ALA A 248 -12.31 -11.13 -13.43
CA ALA A 248 -11.14 -11.83 -12.93
C ALA A 248 -9.96 -11.65 -13.88
N SER A 249 -8.78 -11.39 -13.33
CA SER A 249 -7.51 -11.37 -14.05
C SER A 249 -6.58 -12.37 -13.39
N VAL A 250 -6.06 -13.31 -14.16
CA VAL A 250 -5.22 -14.40 -13.67
C VAL A 250 -3.99 -14.50 -14.56
N VAL A 251 -2.80 -14.30 -13.99
CA VAL A 251 -1.53 -14.41 -14.70
C VAL A 251 -0.77 -15.62 -14.17
N LEU A 252 -0.70 -16.66 -15.00
CA LEU A 252 0.02 -17.91 -14.74
C LEU A 252 1.38 -17.87 -15.46
N VAL A 253 2.42 -17.45 -14.75
CA VAL A 253 3.80 -17.39 -15.26
C VAL A 253 4.46 -18.78 -15.24
N TRP A 254 5.50 -19.01 -16.06
CA TRP A 254 6.14 -20.34 -16.24
C TRP A 254 6.51 -21.08 -14.94
N LYS A 255 6.90 -20.37 -13.88
CA LYS A 255 7.21 -20.97 -12.56
C LYS A 255 6.00 -21.70 -11.92
N LEU A 256 4.77 -21.25 -12.19
CA LEU A 256 3.55 -21.93 -11.73
C LEU A 256 3.28 -23.21 -12.49
N ILE A 257 3.52 -23.20 -13.80
CA ILE A 257 3.26 -24.32 -14.70
C ILE A 257 4.12 -25.53 -14.31
N SER A 258 5.34 -25.31 -13.80
CA SER A 258 6.19 -26.40 -13.33
C SER A 258 5.75 -27.02 -12.01
N ASN A 259 4.98 -26.32 -11.18
CA ASN A 259 4.66 -26.72 -9.81
C ASN A 259 3.19 -27.11 -9.56
N CYS A 260 2.25 -26.60 -10.36
CA CYS A 260 0.81 -26.87 -10.21
C CYS A 260 0.33 -28.01 -11.12
N ASN A 261 -0.56 -28.88 -10.62
CA ASN A 261 -1.20 -29.90 -11.45
C ASN A 261 -2.26 -29.25 -12.37
N ALA A 262 -2.43 -29.81 -13.58
CA ALA A 262 -3.46 -29.39 -14.53
C ALA A 262 -4.89 -29.49 -13.96
N ASP A 263 -5.14 -30.42 -13.03
CA ASP A 263 -6.44 -30.55 -12.38
C ASP A 263 -6.74 -29.38 -11.43
N ASP A 264 -5.73 -28.85 -10.74
CA ASP A 264 -5.89 -27.68 -9.85
C ASP A 264 -6.22 -26.42 -10.66
N ILE A 265 -5.57 -26.26 -11.83
CA ILE A 265 -5.86 -25.18 -12.77
C ILE A 265 -7.28 -25.30 -13.32
N LYS A 266 -7.71 -26.50 -13.72
CA LYS A 266 -9.08 -26.73 -14.20
C LYS A 266 -10.12 -26.45 -13.12
N GLN A 267 -9.86 -26.87 -11.88
CA GLN A 267 -10.74 -26.59 -10.76
C GLN A 267 -10.86 -25.07 -10.55
N PHE A 268 -9.73 -24.37 -10.46
CA PHE A 268 -9.69 -22.93 -10.25
C PHE A 268 -10.40 -22.14 -11.35
N LEU A 269 -10.15 -22.48 -12.63
CA LEU A 269 -10.86 -21.86 -13.75
C LEU A 269 -12.35 -22.21 -13.77
N GLY A 270 -12.71 -23.42 -13.34
CA GLY A 270 -14.11 -23.82 -13.15
C GLY A 270 -14.83 -22.96 -12.11
N GLU A 271 -14.15 -22.57 -11.03
CA GLU A 271 -14.66 -21.68 -9.99
C GLU A 271 -14.82 -20.22 -10.48
N LEU A 272 -14.21 -19.85 -11.60
CA LEU A 272 -14.35 -18.54 -12.26
C LEU A 272 -15.32 -18.56 -13.46
N SER A 273 -15.98 -19.68 -13.73
CA SER A 273 -16.83 -19.85 -14.92
C SER A 273 -18.06 -18.94 -14.97
N HIS A 274 -18.47 -18.35 -13.84
CA HIS A 274 -19.62 -17.42 -13.75
C HIS A 274 -19.26 -15.94 -13.96
N VAL A 275 -17.97 -15.63 -14.09
CA VAL A 275 -17.45 -14.27 -14.22
C VAL A 275 -17.77 -13.72 -15.62
N ARG A 276 -18.05 -12.40 -15.73
CA ARG A 276 -18.41 -11.76 -17.01
C ARG A 276 -17.21 -11.47 -17.91
N SER A 277 -16.06 -11.22 -17.30
CA SER A 277 -14.80 -10.94 -18.00
C SER A 277 -13.67 -11.68 -17.30
N LEU A 278 -13.00 -12.55 -18.04
CA LEU A 278 -11.82 -13.27 -17.57
C LEU A 278 -10.63 -12.95 -18.47
N ASP A 279 -9.64 -12.25 -17.90
CA ASP A 279 -8.32 -12.09 -18.50
C ASP A 279 -7.40 -13.19 -17.95
N LEU A 280 -7.01 -14.13 -18.80
CA LEU A 280 -6.08 -15.21 -18.46
C LEU A 280 -4.80 -15.04 -19.26
N CYS A 281 -3.69 -14.78 -18.58
CA CYS A 281 -2.36 -14.80 -19.19
C CYS A 281 -1.68 -16.12 -18.82
N TYR A 282 -1.33 -16.94 -19.81
CA TYR A 282 -0.63 -18.21 -19.63
C TYR A 282 0.69 -18.18 -20.40
N GLY A 283 1.81 -18.08 -19.68
CA GLY A 283 3.13 -17.88 -20.30
C GLY A 283 3.20 -16.55 -21.06
N VAL A 284 3.28 -16.61 -22.40
CA VAL A 284 3.28 -15.44 -23.31
C VAL A 284 1.92 -15.21 -23.99
N GLU A 285 0.97 -16.13 -23.83
CA GLU A 285 -0.33 -16.06 -24.48
C GLU A 285 -1.34 -15.36 -23.56
N LYS A 286 -2.05 -14.37 -24.09
CA LYS A 286 -3.16 -13.69 -23.41
C LYS A 286 -4.47 -14.15 -24.01
N VAL A 287 -5.35 -14.68 -23.18
CA VAL A 287 -6.72 -15.06 -23.50
C VAL A 287 -7.66 -14.14 -22.73
N SER A 288 -8.55 -13.44 -23.44
CA SER A 288 -9.58 -12.58 -22.86
C SER A 288 -10.94 -13.09 -23.32
N CYS A 289 -11.81 -13.43 -22.37
CA CYS A 289 -13.14 -13.99 -22.62
C CYS A 289 -14.22 -13.24 -21.86
#